data_AF-A0AA85GFJ4-F1
#
_entry.id   AF-A0AA85GFJ4-F1
#
_cell.length_a   1.000
_cell.length_b   1.000
_cell.length_c   1.000
_cell.angle_alpha   90.00
_cell.angle_beta   90.00
_cell.angle_gamma   90.00
#
_symmetry.space_group_name_H-M   'P 1'
#
loop_
_entity.id
_entity.type
_entity.pdbx_description
1 polymer ?
#
loop_
_entity_poly.entity_id
_entity_poly.type
_entity_poly.pdbx_seq_one_letter_code
_entity_poly.pdbx_strand_id
1 'polypeptide(L)'
;MDAIKTTPRSSDLLPVYFLLTSVMNFQLRLQNLSSNLFKEAQRFTDYNIRSYFERKIDKIFKNLSQVEDANILETGLKKNEELLEVLARQATLNNIYPSGKSVIE
;
A
#
# COMPACT_ATOMS: atom_id res chain seq x y z
N MET A 1 -16.47 -0.18 -49.86
CA MET A 1 -16.54 -1.32 -48.92
C MET A 1 -16.29 -0.74 -47.54
N ASP A 2 -17.36 -0.20 -46.93
CA ASP A 2 -17.27 0.46 -45.65
C ASP A 2 -17.43 -0.56 -44.53
N ALA A 3 -16.43 -0.64 -43.65
CA ALA A 3 -16.47 -1.50 -42.48
C ALA A 3 -17.57 -1.01 -41.53
N ILE A 4 -18.60 -1.83 -41.33
CA ILE A 4 -19.62 -1.62 -40.32
C ILE A 4 -18.91 -1.65 -38.96
N LYS A 5 -18.73 -0.48 -38.33
CA LYS A 5 -18.35 -0.39 -36.92
C LYS A 5 -19.52 -0.88 -36.09
N THR A 6 -19.52 -2.16 -35.73
CA THR A 6 -20.48 -2.73 -34.79
C THR A 6 -20.21 -2.17 -33.40
N THR A 7 -21.20 -1.47 -32.82
CA THR A 7 -21.18 -1.04 -31.43
C THR A 7 -21.30 -2.25 -30.50
N PRO A 8 -20.49 -2.34 -29.42
CA PRO A 8 -20.52 -3.50 -28.51
C PRO A 8 -21.84 -3.57 -27.74
N ARG A 9 -22.35 -4.79 -27.51
CA ARG A 9 -23.60 -5.04 -26.77
C ARG A 9 -23.34 -4.90 -25.27
N SER A 10 -24.36 -4.53 -24.49
CA SER A 10 -24.22 -4.32 -23.02
C SER A 10 -23.66 -5.54 -22.27
N SER A 11 -23.94 -6.76 -22.73
CA SER A 11 -23.39 -8.01 -22.21
C SER A 11 -21.87 -8.10 -22.32
N ASP A 12 -21.30 -7.45 -23.33
CA ASP A 12 -19.88 -7.55 -23.69
C ASP A 12 -19.03 -6.62 -22.81
N LEU A 13 -19.66 -5.69 -22.10
CA LEU A 13 -19.01 -4.71 -21.22
C LEU A 13 -18.89 -5.18 -19.76
N LEU A 14 -19.71 -6.15 -19.32
CA LEU A 14 -19.68 -6.69 -17.95
C LEU A 14 -18.29 -7.13 -17.47
N PRO A 15 -17.50 -7.91 -18.24
CA PRO A 15 -16.16 -8.30 -17.81
C PRO A 15 -15.21 -7.11 -17.70
N VAL A 16 -15.34 -6.10 -18.58
CA VAL A 16 -14.51 -4.89 -18.53
C VAL A 16 -14.82 -4.06 -17.28
N TYR A 17 -16.10 -3.90 -16.93
CA TYR A 17 -16.48 -3.22 -15.69
C TYR A 17 -16.00 -3.96 -14.45
N PHE A 18 -16.08 -5.29 -14.43
CA PHE A 18 -15.57 -6.10 -13.32
C PHE A 18 -14.05 -5.98 -13.15
N LEU A 19 -13.29 -5.96 -14.24
CA LEU A 19 -11.85 -5.74 -14.19
C LEU A 19 -11.52 -4.33 -13.69
N LEU A 20 -12.24 -3.31 -14.17
CA LEU A 20 -12.03 -1.93 -13.76
C LEU A 20 -12.31 -1.72 -12.27
N THR A 21 -13.41 -2.29 -11.74
CA THR A 21 -13.74 -2.19 -10.32
C THR A 21 -12.74 -2.94 -9.45
N SER A 22 -12.27 -4.12 -9.89
CA SER A 22 -11.22 -4.88 -9.22
C SER A 22 -9.92 -4.08 -9.12
N VAL A 23 -9.43 -3.53 -10.24
CA VAL A 23 -8.20 -2.73 -10.28
C VAL A 23 -8.33 -1.47 -9.41
N MET A 24 -9.46 -0.76 -9.48
CA MET A 24 -9.72 0.39 -8.62
C MET A 24 -9.73 0.03 -7.13
N ASN A 25 -10.24 -1.15 -6.75
CA ASN A 25 -10.26 -1.61 -5.37
C ASN A 25 -8.84 -1.84 -4.84
N PHE A 26 -7.99 -2.52 -5.61
CA PHE A 26 -6.59 -2.76 -5.24
C PHE A 26 -5.80 -1.45 -5.08
N GLN A 27 -5.97 -0.51 -6.02
CA GLN A 27 -5.27 0.76 -5.97
C GLN A 27 -5.65 1.56 -4.71
N LEU A 28 -6.94 1.58 -4.35
CA LEU A 28 -7.41 2.24 -3.14
C LEU A 28 -6.85 1.56 -1.88
N ARG A 29 -6.83 0.22 -1.83
CA ARG A 29 -6.24 -0.53 -0.71
C ARG A 29 -4.75 -0.24 -0.55
N LEU A 30 -3.99 -0.21 -1.64
CA LEU A 30 -2.57 0.15 -1.63
C LEU A 30 -2.34 1.56 -1.06
N GLN A 31 -3.11 2.54 -1.53
CA GLN A 31 -3.00 3.93 -1.07
C GLN A 31 -3.33 4.07 0.42
N ASN A 32 -4.44 3.45 0.86
CA ASN A 32 -4.87 3.51 2.25
C ASN A 32 -3.86 2.83 3.18
N LEU A 33 -3.39 1.64 2.81
CA LEU A 33 -2.44 0.89 3.63
C LEU A 33 -1.09 1.61 3.71
N SER A 34 -0.58 2.13 2.59
CA SER A 34 0.65 2.95 2.56
C SER A 34 0.50 4.17 3.46
N SER A 35 -0.60 4.93 3.33
CA SER A 35 -0.86 6.12 4.15
C SER A 35 -0.88 5.79 5.64
N ASN A 36 -1.53 4.69 6.03
CA ASN A 36 -1.60 4.26 7.43
C ASN A 36 -0.23 3.83 7.96
N LEU A 37 0.55 3.08 7.17
CA LEU A 37 1.92 2.70 7.55
C LEU A 37 2.81 3.94 7.73
N PHE A 38 2.69 4.93 6.85
CA PHE A 38 3.41 6.21 6.98
C PHE A 38 3.02 6.94 8.26
N LYS A 39 1.72 7.04 8.57
CA LYS A 39 1.24 7.65 9.82
C LYS A 39 1.81 6.95 11.05
N GLU A 40 1.86 5.62 11.06
CA GLU A 40 2.48 4.86 12.16
C GLU A 40 4.00 5.05 12.23
N ALA A 41 4.69 5.11 11.09
CA ALA A 41 6.12 5.40 11.04
C ALA A 41 6.46 6.79 11.59
N GLN A 42 5.60 7.80 11.38
CA GLN A 42 5.80 9.14 11.93
C GLN A 42 5.71 9.19 13.47
N ARG A 43 5.10 8.18 14.12
CA ARG A 43 4.95 8.13 15.58
C ARG A 43 6.23 7.70 16.31
N PHE A 44 7.25 7.22 15.61
CA PHE A 44 8.54 6.92 16.22
C PHE A 44 9.28 8.22 16.54
N THR A 45 9.77 8.36 17.78
CA THR A 45 10.54 9.54 18.17
C THR A 45 11.95 9.46 17.60
N ASP A 46 12.53 8.27 17.50
CA ASP A 46 13.87 8.06 16.94
C ASP A 46 13.91 8.32 15.42
N TYR A 47 14.67 9.33 15.01
CA TYR A 47 14.87 9.69 13.61
C TYR A 47 15.29 8.51 12.72
N ASN A 48 16.25 7.69 13.17
CA ASN A 48 16.79 6.62 12.34
C ASN A 48 15.73 5.55 12.09
N ILE A 49 14.94 5.23 13.12
CA ILE A 49 13.84 4.27 13.02
C ILE A 49 12.74 4.83 12.10
N ARG A 50 12.30 6.07 12.34
CA ARG A 50 11.29 6.76 11.51
C ARG A 50 11.70 6.78 10.03
N SER A 51 12.90 7.29 9.73
CA SER A 51 13.44 7.37 8.38
C SER A 51 13.66 6.00 7.72
N TYR A 52 14.02 4.97 8.49
CA TYR A 52 14.12 3.61 7.97
C TYR A 52 12.76 3.10 7.48
N PHE A 53 11.72 3.26 8.30
CA PHE A 53 10.40 2.77 7.95
C PHE A 53 9.79 3.54 6.79
N GLU A 54 9.92 4.87 6.74
CA GLU A 54 9.49 5.67 5.59
C GLU A 54 10.06 5.14 4.26
N ARG A 55 11.39 4.98 4.19
CA ARG A 55 12.07 4.45 3.00
C ARG A 55 11.65 3.03 2.66
N LYS A 56 11.43 2.19 3.68
CA LYS A 56 10.98 0.81 3.50
C LYS A 56 9.57 0.76 2.94
N ILE A 57 8.66 1.56 3.47
CA ILE A 57 7.27 1.65 3.01
C ILE A 57 7.23 2.12 1.56
N ASP A 58 7.95 3.21 1.22
CA ASP A 58 8.04 3.69 -0.16
C ASP A 58 8.50 2.60 -1.13
N LYS A 59 9.58 1.88 -0.78
CA LYS A 59 10.10 0.79 -1.61
C LYS A 59 9.09 -0.34 -1.77
N ILE A 60 8.41 -0.72 -0.69
CA ILE A 60 7.40 -1.79 -0.73
C ILE A 60 6.24 -1.41 -1.65
N PHE A 61 5.65 -0.23 -1.47
CA PHE A 61 4.45 0.15 -2.23
C PHE A 61 4.75 0.52 -3.67
N LYS A 62 5.95 1.05 -3.96
CA LYS A 62 6.45 1.18 -5.33
C LYS A 62 6.52 -0.18 -6.03
N ASN A 63 7.06 -1.20 -5.36
CA ASN A 63 7.14 -2.54 -5.94
C ASN A 63 5.76 -3.18 -6.09
N LEU A 64 4.89 -3.08 -5.08
CA LEU A 64 3.54 -3.66 -5.15
C LEU A 64 2.67 -3.01 -6.24
N SER A 65 2.83 -1.70 -6.50
CA SER A 65 2.11 -1.03 -7.59
C SER A 65 2.47 -1.51 -9.00
N GLN A 66 3.57 -2.26 -9.13
CA GLN A 66 4.04 -2.84 -10.40
C GLN A 66 3.65 -4.31 -10.55
N VAL A 67 2.97 -4.90 -9.55
CA VAL A 67 2.55 -6.30 -9.58
C VAL A 67 1.21 -6.43 -10.32
N GLU A 68 1.19 -7.20 -11.40
CA GLU A 68 -0.03 -7.49 -12.17
C GLU A 68 -0.78 -8.73 -11.66
N ASP A 69 -0.08 -9.68 -11.03
CA ASP A 69 -0.68 -10.90 -10.47
C ASP A 69 -1.45 -10.56 -9.18
N ALA A 70 -2.78 -10.72 -9.24
CA ALA A 70 -3.68 -10.40 -8.14
C ALA A 70 -3.43 -11.23 -6.88
N ASN A 71 -2.96 -12.49 -6.99
CA ASN A 71 -2.68 -13.33 -5.82
C ASN A 71 -1.41 -12.88 -5.11
N ILE A 72 -0.38 -12.49 -5.89
CA ILE A 72 0.86 -11.93 -5.34
C ILE A 72 0.55 -10.59 -4.66
N LEU A 73 -0.27 -9.74 -5.30
CA LEU A 73 -0.67 -8.45 -4.76
C LEU A 73 -1.47 -8.60 -3.46
N GLU A 74 -2.44 -9.51 -3.42
CA GLU A 74 -3.24 -9.79 -2.21
C GLU A 74 -2.37 -10.31 -1.06
N THR A 75 -1.44 -11.22 -1.35
CA THR A 75 -0.49 -11.74 -0.36
C THR A 75 0.41 -10.61 0.18
N GLY A 76 0.85 -9.72 -0.72
CA GLY A 76 1.62 -8.54 -0.37
C GLY A 76 0.84 -7.57 0.52
N LEU A 77 -0.43 -7.32 0.21
CA LEU A 77 -1.30 -6.47 1.03
C LEU A 77 -1.48 -7.05 2.44
N LYS A 78 -1.85 -8.33 2.56
CA LYS A 78 -2.02 -8.99 3.87
C LYS A 78 -0.78 -8.92 4.74
N LYS A 79 0.39 -9.19 4.15
CA LYS A 79 1.67 -9.08 4.88
C LYS A 79 1.93 -7.67 5.40
N ASN A 80 1.48 -6.64 4.69
CA ASN A 80 1.66 -5.25 5.10
C ASN A 80 0.56 -4.77 6.06
N GLU A 81 -0.63 -5.38 6.03
CA GLU A 81 -1.65 -5.22 7.07
C GLU A 81 -1.13 -5.77 8.41
N GLU A 82 -0.49 -6.94 8.42
CA GLU A 82 0.19 -7.48 9.62
C GLU A 82 1.33 -6.56 10.09
N LEU A 83 2.12 -6.02 9.15
CA LEU A 83 3.19 -5.06 9.45
C LEU A 83 2.64 -3.79 10.11
N LEU A 84 1.46 -3.31 9.71
CA LEU A 84 0.82 -2.13 10.29
C LEU A 84 0.56 -2.33 11.78
N GLU A 85 0.04 -3.49 12.16
CA GLU A 85 -0.20 -3.79 13.57
C GLU A 85 1.11 -3.88 14.37
N VAL A 86 2.16 -4.46 13.76
CA VAL A 86 3.49 -4.50 14.37
C VAL A 86 4.03 -3.09 14.59
N LEU A 87 3.97 -2.23 13.56
CA LEU A 87 4.41 -0.84 13.63
C LEU A 87 3.67 -0.07 14.72
N ALA A 88 2.35 -0.20 14.82
CA ALA A 88 1.56 0.48 15.85
C ALA A 88 2.00 0.10 17.28
N ARG A 89 2.27 -1.20 17.53
CA ARG A 89 2.79 -1.68 18.82
C ARG A 89 4.21 -1.16 19.08
N GLN A 90 5.09 -1.22 18.08
CA GLN A 90 6.49 -0.78 18.20
C GLN A 90 6.60 0.74 18.41
N ALA A 91 5.79 1.54 17.71
CA ALA A 91 5.72 2.98 17.93
C ALA A 91 5.28 3.28 19.36
N THR A 92 4.29 2.54 19.88
CA THR A 92 3.83 2.70 21.27
C THR A 92 4.95 2.37 22.27
N LEU A 93 5.67 1.27 22.07
CA LEU A 93 6.81 0.89 22.94
C LEU A 93 7.95 1.91 22.86
N ASN A 94 8.29 2.40 21.66
CA ASN A 94 9.32 3.41 21.47
C ASN A 94 8.97 4.72 22.20
N ASN A 95 7.69 5.09 22.25
CA ASN A 95 7.24 6.26 22.99
C ASN A 95 7.29 6.07 24.51
N ILE A 96 7.07 4.86 25.03
CA ILE A 96 7.16 4.55 26.46
C ILE A 96 8.63 4.45 26.91
N TYR A 97 9.48 3.88 26.06
CA TYR A 97 10.91 3.69 26.29
C TYR A 97 11.73 4.37 25.18
N PRO A 98 11.80 5.72 25.18
CA PRO A 98 12.50 6.45 24.14
C PRO A 98 13.99 6.11 24.16
N SER A 99 14.55 5.78 22.99
CA SER A 99 15.98 5.80 22.78
C SER A 99 16.47 7.25 22.94
N GLY A 100 17.71 7.41 23.42
CA GLY A 100 18.35 8.73 23.46
C GLY A 100 18.35 9.35 22.06
N LYS A 101 18.12 10.67 21.98
CA LYS A 101 18.08 11.39 20.71
C LYS A 101 19.38 11.17 19.92
N SER A 102 19.24 10.93 18.63
CA SER A 102 20.37 10.83 17.71
C SER A 102 21.10 12.18 17.60
N VAL A 103 22.39 12.18 17.28
CA VAL A 103 23.21 13.39 17.07
C VAL A 103 22.67 14.30 15.95
N ILE A 104 21.81 13.75 15.09
CA ILE A 104 21.25 14.40 13.91
C ILE A 104 19.91 15.12 14.23
N GLU A 105 19.34 14.94 15.43
CA GLU A 105 18.10 15.59 15.88
C GLU A 105 18.30 16.89 16.65
#